data_AF-A0A936SI34-F1
#
_entry.id   AF-A0A936SI34-F1
#
_cell.length_a   1.000
_cell.length_b   1.000
_cell.length_c   1.000
_cell.angle_alpha   90.00
_cell.angle_beta   90.00
_cell.angle_gamma   90.00
#
_symmetry.space_group_name_H-M   'P 1'
#
loop_
_entity.id
_entity.type
_entity.pdbx_description
1 polymer ?
#
loop_
_entity_poly.entity_id
_entity_poly.type
_entity_poly.pdbx_seq_one_letter_code
_entity_poly.pdbx_strand_id
1 'polypeptide(L)'
;MNLSEAKQKLQAITPNLVDAPFVVLDIFERNGRSLHLALTDRFYHACRKGKVWQSQAFLTAIKNAEYGFDPHLARSRGGRDGIFLIDRSYTPKNVMMTKLFDRYLDVPERGADEVAKTLGTKVDQLQAARLVSHHLRLLGVLWQDIGADWLILVDYDDTK
;
A
#
# COMPACT_ATOMS: atom_id res chain seq x y z
N MET A 1 0.20 5.38 -15.77
CA MET A 1 -0.67 4.21 -16.08
C MET A 1 -2.11 4.68 -16.20
N ASN A 2 -2.90 4.19 -17.18
CA ASN A 2 -4.34 4.49 -17.26
C ASN A 2 -5.20 3.46 -16.49
N LEU A 3 -6.49 3.77 -16.27
CA LEU A 3 -7.36 2.90 -15.43
C LEU A 3 -7.65 1.53 -16.07
N SER A 4 -7.68 1.45 -17.40
CA SER A 4 -7.87 0.19 -18.13
C SER A 4 -6.65 -0.72 -17.97
N GLU A 5 -5.45 -0.15 -18.15
CA GLU A 5 -4.17 -0.84 -17.90
C GLU A 5 -4.08 -1.34 -16.46
N ALA A 6 -4.41 -0.49 -15.48
CA ALA A 6 -4.42 -0.87 -14.07
C ALA A 6 -5.34 -2.08 -13.83
N LYS A 7 -6.55 -2.05 -14.41
CA LYS A 7 -7.51 -3.16 -14.30
C LYS A 7 -6.99 -4.45 -14.93
N GLN A 8 -6.38 -4.38 -16.11
CA GLN A 8 -5.79 -5.54 -16.78
C GLN A 8 -4.63 -6.14 -15.98
N LYS A 9 -3.71 -5.30 -15.49
CA LYS A 9 -2.59 -5.75 -14.63
C LYS A 9 -3.10 -6.42 -13.36
N LEU A 10 -4.12 -5.85 -12.71
CA LEU A 10 -4.75 -6.46 -11.53
C LEU A 10 -5.31 -7.84 -11.83
N GLN A 11 -6.05 -8.00 -12.93
CA GLN A 11 -6.60 -9.29 -13.34
C GLN A 11 -5.49 -10.32 -13.59
N ALA A 12 -4.38 -9.89 -14.22
CA ALA A 12 -3.25 -10.76 -14.51
C ALA A 12 -2.53 -11.27 -13.25
N ILE A 13 -2.36 -10.42 -12.22
CA ILE A 13 -1.64 -10.82 -11.00
C ILE A 13 -2.52 -11.53 -9.97
N THR A 14 -3.85 -11.38 -10.03
CA THR A 14 -4.77 -11.89 -9.01
C THR A 14 -4.60 -13.40 -8.72
N PRO A 15 -4.46 -14.28 -9.73
CA PRO A 15 -4.27 -15.71 -9.48
C PRO A 15 -3.02 -16.04 -8.64
N ASN A 16 -1.98 -15.21 -8.73
CA ASN A 16 -0.68 -15.45 -8.10
C ASN A 16 -0.60 -14.91 -6.66
N LEU A 17 -1.62 -14.17 -6.19
CA LEU A 17 -1.57 -13.52 -4.88
C LEU A 17 -1.50 -14.54 -3.73
N VAL A 18 -2.08 -15.72 -3.91
CA VAL A 18 -2.11 -16.79 -2.90
C VAL A 18 -0.77 -17.53 -2.75
N ASP A 19 0.11 -17.43 -3.76
CA ASP A 19 1.33 -18.22 -3.84
C ASP A 19 2.58 -17.46 -3.36
N ALA A 20 2.45 -16.16 -3.05
CA ALA A 20 3.56 -15.31 -2.64
C ALA A 20 3.17 -14.35 -1.50
N PRO A 21 4.12 -13.94 -0.63
CA PRO A 21 3.86 -12.93 0.39
C PRO A 21 3.31 -11.62 -0.18
N PHE A 22 3.74 -11.26 -1.39
CA PHE A 22 3.17 -10.21 -2.21
C PHE A 22 3.53 -10.43 -3.68
N VAL A 23 2.76 -9.81 -4.59
CA VAL A 23 3.02 -9.81 -6.03
C VAL A 23 3.13 -8.37 -6.53
N VAL A 24 4.18 -8.07 -7.29
CA VAL A 24 4.38 -6.74 -7.89
C VAL A 24 3.32 -6.53 -8.97
N LEU A 25 2.54 -5.47 -8.82
CA LEU A 25 1.57 -5.02 -9.81
C LEU A 25 2.23 -4.18 -10.90
N ASP A 26 3.08 -3.24 -10.49
CA ASP A 26 3.74 -2.31 -11.40
C ASP A 26 4.99 -1.68 -10.78
N ILE A 27 5.83 -1.09 -11.63
CA ILE A 27 7.00 -0.31 -11.23
C ILE A 27 6.86 1.08 -11.85
N PHE A 28 6.97 2.12 -11.02
CA PHE A 28 6.86 3.52 -11.44
C PHE A 28 8.20 4.24 -11.25
N GLU A 29 8.58 5.06 -12.22
CA GLU A 29 9.79 5.88 -12.12
C GLU A 29 9.43 7.33 -11.80
N ARG A 30 10.01 7.87 -10.73
CA ARG A 30 9.84 9.28 -10.35
C ARG A 30 11.14 9.85 -9.83
N ASN A 31 11.57 10.98 -10.42
CA ASN A 31 12.76 11.72 -9.99
C ASN A 31 14.04 10.85 -9.91
N GLY A 32 14.19 9.87 -10.82
CA GLY A 32 15.34 8.96 -10.84
C GLY A 32 15.29 7.85 -9.78
N ARG A 33 14.13 7.61 -9.17
CA ARG A 33 13.90 6.55 -8.20
C ARG A 33 12.70 5.70 -8.60
N SER A 34 12.86 4.38 -8.52
CA SER A 34 11.79 3.43 -8.80
C SER A 34 10.91 3.20 -7.57
N LEU A 35 9.60 3.06 -7.81
CA LEU A 35 8.62 2.63 -6.83
C LEU A 35 7.98 1.32 -7.30
N HIS A 36 8.22 0.25 -6.55
CA HIS A 36 7.58 -1.03 -6.73
C HIS A 36 6.24 -1.04 -5.97
N LEU A 37 5.14 -1.12 -6.70
CA LEU A 37 3.81 -1.28 -6.11
C LEU A 37 3.46 -2.78 -6.10
N ALA A 38 3.27 -3.34 -4.91
CA ALA A 38 2.93 -4.74 -4.72
C ALA A 38 1.63 -4.92 -3.91
N LEU A 39 0.95 -6.04 -4.14
CA LEU A 39 -0.30 -6.40 -3.47
C LEU A 39 -0.13 -7.73 -2.72
N THR A 40 -0.80 -7.84 -1.58
CA THR A 40 -0.91 -9.10 -0.82
C THR A 40 -2.26 -9.78 -1.07
N ASP A 41 -2.34 -11.09 -0.81
CA ASP A 41 -3.62 -11.81 -0.79
C ASP A 41 -4.60 -11.22 0.25
N ARG A 42 -4.07 -10.85 1.43
CA ARG A 42 -4.83 -10.16 2.47
C ARG A 42 -5.51 -8.90 1.95
N PHE A 43 -4.78 -8.05 1.22
CA PHE A 43 -5.32 -6.83 0.62
C PHE A 43 -6.45 -7.13 -0.35
N TYR A 44 -6.25 -8.10 -1.23
CA TYR A 44 -7.27 -8.53 -2.18
C TYR A 44 -8.56 -8.96 -1.46
N HIS A 45 -8.45 -9.80 -0.43
CA HIS A 45 -9.60 -10.24 0.36
C HIS A 45 -10.28 -9.09 1.11
N ALA A 46 -9.51 -8.17 1.71
CA ALA A 46 -10.05 -6.99 2.38
C ALA A 46 -10.86 -6.13 1.41
N CYS A 47 -10.28 -5.79 0.25
CA CYS A 47 -10.93 -4.98 -0.77
C CYS A 47 -12.16 -5.66 -1.40
N ARG A 48 -12.14 -6.99 -1.58
CA ARG A 48 -13.31 -7.74 -2.06
C ARG A 48 -14.43 -7.75 -1.04
N LYS A 49 -14.13 -8.02 0.24
CA LYS A 49 -15.12 -7.96 1.32
C LYS A 49 -15.74 -6.57 1.44
N GLY A 50 -14.92 -5.53 1.26
CA GLY A 50 -15.33 -4.13 1.22
C GLY A 50 -16.07 -3.68 -0.04
N LYS A 51 -16.18 -4.54 -1.06
CA LYS A 51 -16.73 -4.19 -2.39
C LYS A 51 -16.02 -3.00 -3.07
N VAL A 52 -14.75 -2.76 -2.74
CA VAL A 52 -13.93 -1.69 -3.34
C VAL A 52 -12.97 -2.21 -4.41
N TRP A 53 -12.73 -3.51 -4.49
CA TRP A 53 -11.84 -4.12 -5.48
C TRP A 53 -12.22 -3.72 -6.91
N GLN A 54 -11.28 -3.16 -7.67
CA GLN A 54 -11.46 -2.67 -9.04
C GLN A 54 -12.55 -1.58 -9.22
N SER A 55 -13.03 -0.96 -8.14
CA SER A 55 -13.87 0.23 -8.23
C SER A 55 -13.10 1.41 -8.85
N GLN A 56 -13.81 2.43 -9.34
CA GLN A 56 -13.18 3.63 -9.90
C GLN A 56 -12.21 4.29 -8.90
N ALA A 57 -12.62 4.43 -7.63
CA ALA A 57 -11.80 5.03 -6.58
C ALA A 57 -10.54 4.21 -6.27
N PHE A 58 -10.66 2.88 -6.31
CA PHE A 58 -9.53 1.95 -6.18
C PHE A 58 -8.54 2.09 -7.32
N LEU A 59 -9.02 2.07 -8.57
CA LEU A 59 -8.15 2.17 -9.74
C LEU A 59 -7.45 3.53 -9.79
N THR A 60 -8.15 4.61 -9.41
CA THR A 60 -7.54 5.94 -9.27
C THR A 60 -6.45 5.95 -8.19
N ALA A 61 -6.69 5.33 -7.03
CA ALA A 61 -5.67 5.24 -5.99
C ALA A 61 -4.44 4.46 -6.47
N ILE A 62 -4.64 3.30 -7.11
CA ILE A 62 -3.54 2.52 -7.71
C ILE A 62 -2.74 3.34 -8.72
N LYS A 63 -3.42 4.09 -9.60
CA LYS A 63 -2.76 5.00 -10.55
C LYS A 63 -1.90 6.05 -9.82
N ASN A 64 -2.40 6.63 -8.72
CA ASN A 64 -1.69 7.67 -7.98
C ASN A 64 -0.35 7.20 -7.39
N ALA A 65 -0.04 5.91 -7.39
CA ALA A 65 1.30 5.42 -7.10
C ALA A 65 2.37 5.99 -8.07
N GLU A 66 1.97 6.39 -9.29
CA GLU A 66 2.86 7.04 -10.27
C GLU A 66 3.46 8.36 -9.77
N TYR A 67 2.87 8.98 -8.74
CA TYR A 67 3.44 10.17 -8.11
C TYR A 67 4.71 9.87 -7.31
N GLY A 68 4.99 8.61 -6.99
CA GLY A 68 6.12 8.20 -6.18
C GLY A 68 5.96 8.56 -4.69
N PHE A 69 6.91 8.10 -3.88
CA PHE A 69 7.06 8.57 -2.51
C PHE A 69 8.01 9.78 -2.48
N ASP A 70 7.61 10.82 -1.75
CA ASP A 70 8.44 12.01 -1.54
C ASP A 70 8.78 12.13 -0.04
N PRO A 71 10.05 11.91 0.36
CA PRO A 71 10.45 11.99 1.76
C PRO A 71 10.30 13.41 2.35
N HIS A 72 10.36 14.46 1.52
CA HIS A 72 10.17 15.85 1.98
C HIS A 72 8.69 16.17 2.25
N LEU A 73 7.78 15.41 1.65
CA LEU A 73 6.33 15.52 1.82
C LEU A 73 5.72 14.24 2.39
N ALA A 74 6.51 13.47 3.15
CA ALA A 74 6.13 12.16 3.68
C ALA A 74 4.86 12.19 4.55
N ARG A 75 4.48 13.37 5.05
CA ARG A 75 3.30 13.58 5.88
C ARG A 75 2.37 14.58 5.19
N SER A 76 1.17 14.13 4.80
CA SER A 76 0.11 15.05 4.40
C SER A 76 -0.85 15.34 5.56
N ARG A 77 -1.00 16.62 5.87
CA ARG A 77 -2.04 17.15 6.77
C ARG A 77 -3.40 17.36 6.09
N GLY A 78 -3.50 17.22 4.77
CA GLY A 78 -4.72 17.47 4.00
C GLY A 78 -5.07 16.34 3.00
N GLY A 79 -6.22 16.48 2.31
CA GLY A 79 -6.77 15.52 1.34
C GLY A 79 -6.04 15.47 -0.01
N ARG A 80 -4.71 15.58 0.01
CA ARG A 80 -3.87 15.44 -1.19
C ARG A 80 -3.77 13.98 -1.59
N ASP A 81 -3.72 13.77 -2.89
CA ASP A 81 -3.37 12.48 -3.48
C ASP A 81 -1.86 12.23 -3.39
N GLY A 82 -1.48 10.95 -3.28
CA GLY A 82 -0.08 10.52 -3.17
C GLY A 82 0.16 9.47 -2.08
N ILE A 83 1.43 9.21 -1.79
CA ILE A 83 1.88 8.23 -0.79
C ILE A 83 2.33 8.98 0.45
N PHE A 84 1.75 8.65 1.60
CA PHE A 84 2.06 9.30 2.88
C PHE A 84 2.24 8.29 4.00
N LEU A 85 3.18 8.57 4.89
CA LEU A 85 3.41 7.77 6.09
C LEU A 85 2.29 8.00 7.13
N ILE A 86 2.00 6.94 7.89
CA ILE A 86 1.10 6.97 9.04
C ILE A 86 1.95 6.84 10.30
N ASP A 87 1.81 7.80 11.20
CA ASP A 87 2.51 7.82 12.49
C ASP A 87 1.70 7.07 13.56
N ARG A 88 2.40 6.48 14.53
CA ARG A 88 1.82 5.86 15.74
C ARG A 88 1.37 6.92 16.76
N SER A 89 1.82 8.16 16.65
CA SER A 89 1.66 9.21 17.66
C SER A 89 0.29 9.92 17.69
N TYR A 90 -0.58 9.71 16.70
CA TYR A 90 -1.88 10.40 16.66
C TYR A 90 -2.86 9.87 17.72
N THR A 91 -3.45 10.78 18.50
CA THR A 91 -4.40 10.47 19.58
C THR A 91 -5.66 11.35 19.44
N PRO A 92 -6.88 10.79 19.50
CA PRO A 92 -7.19 9.36 19.66
C PRO A 92 -6.81 8.55 18.41
N LYS A 93 -6.53 7.26 18.60
CA LYS A 93 -6.15 6.36 17.51
C LYS A 93 -7.25 6.28 16.45
N ASN A 94 -6.89 6.45 15.18
CA ASN A 94 -7.84 6.34 14.07
C ASN A 94 -7.90 4.91 13.49
N VAL A 95 -8.89 4.65 12.63
CA VAL A 95 -9.14 3.32 12.03
C VAL A 95 -7.93 2.81 11.23
N MET A 96 -7.24 3.68 10.48
CA MET A 96 -6.07 3.28 9.69
C MET A 96 -4.95 2.78 10.59
N MET A 97 -4.69 3.48 11.71
CA MET A 97 -3.68 3.07 12.67
C MET A 97 -4.02 1.71 13.31
N THR A 98 -5.29 1.45 13.63
CA THR A 98 -5.70 0.14 14.15
C THR A 98 -5.54 -0.96 13.10
N LYS A 99 -5.86 -0.68 11.83
CA LYS A 99 -5.68 -1.66 10.74
C LYS A 99 -4.21 -2.01 10.49
N LEU A 100 -3.33 -1.00 10.47
CA LEU A 100 -1.91 -1.19 10.16
C LEU A 100 -1.09 -1.66 11.36
N PHE A 101 -1.24 -1.03 12.52
CA PHE A 101 -0.43 -1.37 13.70
C PHE A 101 -1.04 -2.57 14.45
N ASP A 102 -2.25 -2.41 15.00
CA ASP A 102 -2.83 -3.40 15.93
C ASP A 102 -3.27 -4.72 15.27
N ARG A 103 -3.41 -4.75 13.95
CA ARG A 103 -3.97 -5.90 13.22
C ARG A 103 -3.02 -6.49 12.17
N TYR A 104 -1.86 -5.87 11.97
CA TYR A 104 -0.92 -6.29 10.94
C TYR A 104 0.54 -6.21 11.41
N LEU A 105 1.09 -5.02 11.62
CA LEU A 105 2.51 -4.85 11.98
C LEU A 105 2.88 -5.38 13.37
N ASP A 106 1.99 -5.22 14.35
CA ASP A 106 2.26 -5.60 15.75
C ASP A 106 1.74 -7.00 16.10
N VAL A 107 1.19 -7.73 15.13
CA VAL A 107 0.59 -9.05 15.35
C VAL A 107 1.38 -10.10 14.56
N PRO A 108 2.02 -11.06 15.25
CA PRO A 108 2.73 -12.15 14.59
C PRO A 108 1.82 -12.94 13.63
N GLU A 109 2.42 -13.53 12.60
CA GLU A 109 1.74 -14.44 11.67
C GLU A 109 0.56 -13.79 10.91
N ARG A 110 0.61 -12.47 10.72
CA ARG A 110 -0.39 -11.71 9.93
C ARG A 110 0.08 -11.30 8.54
N GLY A 111 1.27 -11.72 8.11
CA GLY A 111 1.85 -11.43 6.80
C GLY A 111 3.00 -10.41 6.82
N ALA A 112 3.23 -9.71 7.93
CA ALA A 112 4.27 -8.68 8.01
C ALA A 112 5.68 -9.30 8.05
N ASP A 113 5.84 -10.40 8.78
CA ASP A 113 7.10 -11.15 8.87
C ASP A 113 7.52 -11.72 7.52
N GLU A 114 6.57 -12.26 6.75
CA GLU A 114 6.80 -12.81 5.42
C GLU A 114 7.18 -11.73 4.41
N VAL A 115 6.53 -10.56 4.48
CA VAL A 115 6.88 -9.38 3.67
C VAL A 115 8.30 -8.92 4.00
N ALA A 116 8.62 -8.74 5.29
CA ALA A 116 9.95 -8.32 5.73
C ALA A 116 11.03 -9.30 5.28
N LYS A 117 10.80 -10.61 5.48
CA LYS A 117 11.70 -11.68 5.03
C LYS A 117 11.94 -11.65 3.52
N THR A 118 10.88 -11.46 2.73
CA THR A 118 10.97 -11.41 1.25
C THR A 118 11.78 -10.20 0.77
N LEU A 119 11.67 -9.08 1.47
CA LEU A 119 12.45 -7.86 1.19
C LEU A 119 13.88 -7.91 1.78
N GLY A 120 14.23 -8.93 2.56
CA GLY A 120 15.53 -9.00 3.24
C GLY A 120 15.69 -7.96 4.35
N THR A 121 14.58 -7.52 4.96
CA THR A 121 14.54 -6.47 5.99
C THR A 121 13.88 -6.99 7.28
N LYS A 122 13.76 -6.14 8.29
CA LYS A 122 13.02 -6.42 9.54
C LYS A 122 11.66 -5.71 9.56
N VAL A 123 10.71 -6.26 10.31
CA VAL A 123 9.35 -5.67 10.44
C VAL A 123 9.40 -4.24 11.01
N ASP A 124 10.32 -3.96 11.94
CA ASP A 124 10.51 -2.63 12.53
C ASP A 124 11.06 -1.57 11.53
N GLN A 125 11.59 -2.02 10.40
CA GLN A 125 12.05 -1.17 9.30
C GLN A 125 10.94 -0.92 8.25
N LEU A 126 9.78 -1.59 8.36
CA LEU A 126 8.62 -1.34 7.52
C LEU A 126 7.84 -0.13 8.05
N GLN A 127 7.66 0.88 7.21
CA GLN A 127 6.94 2.10 7.57
C GLN A 127 5.47 1.99 7.19
N ALA A 128 4.55 2.20 8.12
CA ALA A 128 3.12 2.25 7.80
C ALA A 128 2.83 3.39 6.81
N ALA A 129 2.11 3.09 5.73
CA ALA A 129 1.85 4.03 4.65
C ALA A 129 0.41 3.95 4.14
N ARG A 130 -0.04 5.04 3.51
CA ARG A 130 -1.29 5.12 2.76
C ARG A 130 -1.04 5.69 1.37
N LEU A 131 -1.67 5.09 0.37
CA LEU A 131 -1.81 5.59 -0.97
C LEU A 131 -3.20 6.20 -1.12
N VAL A 132 -3.25 7.49 -1.36
CA VAL A 132 -4.47 8.29 -1.29
C VAL A 132 -4.99 8.61 -2.68
N SER A 133 -6.27 8.32 -2.89
CA SER A 133 -7.11 9.06 -3.82
C SER A 133 -8.16 9.84 -3.03
N HIS A 134 -8.70 10.88 -3.66
CA HIS A 134 -9.74 11.74 -3.10
C HIS A 134 -10.92 10.99 -2.43
N HIS A 135 -11.20 9.74 -2.84
CA HIS A 135 -12.33 8.94 -2.34
C HIS A 135 -11.92 7.68 -1.57
N LEU A 136 -10.65 7.28 -1.57
CA LEU A 136 -10.22 6.01 -0.98
C LEU A 136 -8.75 6.09 -0.55
N ARG A 137 -8.44 5.45 0.57
CA ARG A 137 -7.06 5.25 1.03
C ARG A 137 -6.72 3.77 0.95
N LEU A 138 -5.73 3.41 0.17
CA LEU A 138 -5.16 2.05 0.20
C LEU A 138 -4.05 2.04 1.25
N LEU A 139 -4.08 1.08 2.15
CA LEU A 139 -3.18 0.98 3.29
C LEU A 139 -2.12 -0.06 3.02
N GLY A 140 -0.89 0.23 3.42
CA GLY A 140 0.25 -0.61 3.14
C GLY A 140 1.41 -0.36 4.07
N VAL A 141 2.52 -0.98 3.71
CA VAL A 141 3.84 -0.72 4.27
C VAL A 141 4.76 -0.21 3.16
N LEU A 142 5.59 0.76 3.51
CA LEU A 142 6.65 1.31 2.69
C LEU A 142 7.99 0.82 3.22
N TRP A 143 8.85 0.33 2.34
CA TRP A 143 10.25 0.07 2.64
C TRP A 143 11.11 0.80 1.61
N GLN A 144 12.10 1.54 2.09
CA GLN A 144 12.99 2.32 1.25
C GLN A 144 14.36 1.63 1.21
N ASP A 145 14.67 1.03 0.07
CA ASP A 145 15.98 0.42 -0.20
C ASP A 145 16.92 1.44 -0.87
N ILE A 146 18.21 1.11 -0.99
CA ILE A 146 19.23 1.96 -1.62
C ILE A 146 18.81 2.35 -3.04
N GLY A 147 18.21 1.43 -3.82
CA GLY A 147 17.85 1.65 -5.22
C GLY A 147 16.38 1.93 -5.50
N ALA A 148 15.47 1.59 -4.59
CA ALA A 148 14.04 1.56 -4.87
C ALA A 148 13.19 1.79 -3.62
N ASP A 149 11.99 2.31 -3.80
CA ASP A 149 10.94 2.27 -2.78
C ASP A 149 9.99 1.10 -3.08
N TRP A 150 9.54 0.42 -2.03
CA TRP A 150 8.59 -0.68 -2.12
C TRP A 150 7.34 -0.32 -1.33
N LEU A 151 6.21 -0.18 -2.02
CA LEU A 151 4.90 0.00 -1.40
C LEU A 151 4.10 -1.30 -1.53
N ILE A 152 3.88 -1.98 -0.40
CA ILE A 152 3.15 -3.24 -0.33
C ILE A 152 1.79 -2.98 0.31
N LEU A 153 0.71 -3.14 -0.46
CA LEU A 153 -0.66 -2.90 0.02
C LEU A 153 -1.23 -4.11 0.76
N VAL A 154 -1.87 -3.85 1.90
CA VAL A 154 -2.31 -4.85 2.89
C VAL A 154 -3.76 -4.68 3.37
N ASP A 155 -4.32 -3.47 3.30
CA ASP A 155 -5.70 -3.16 3.66
C ASP A 155 -6.19 -1.90 2.92
N TYR A 156 -7.39 -1.42 3.21
CA TYR A 156 -7.90 -0.13 2.71
C TYR A 156 -8.66 0.62 3.82
N ASP A 157 -8.93 1.90 3.60
CA ASP A 157 -9.77 2.75 4.42
C ASP A 157 -10.65 3.64 3.55
N ASP A 158 -11.95 3.53 3.78
CA ASP A 158 -13.03 4.24 3.10
C ASP A 158 -13.79 5.20 4.03
N THR A 159 -13.36 5.29 5.29
CA THR A 159 -13.80 6.38 6.17
C THR A 159 -13.37 7.70 5.54
N LYS A 160 -14.14 8.78 5.71
CA LYS A 160 -13.76 10.14 5.30
C LYS A 160 -13.20 10.86 6.51
#